data_AF-A0A7V7WUL1-F1
#
_entry.id   AF-A0A7V7WUL1-F1
#
_cell.length_a   1.000
_cell.length_b   1.000
_cell.length_c   1.000
_cell.angle_alpha   90.00
_cell.angle_beta   90.00
_cell.angle_gamma   90.00
#
_symmetry.space_group_name_H-M   'P 1'
#
loop_
_entity.id
_entity.type
_entity.pdbx_description
1 polymer ?
#
loop_
_entity_poly.entity_id
_entity_poly.type
_entity_poly.pdbx_seq_one_letter_code
_entity_poly.pdbx_strand_id
1 'polypeptide(L)'
;MHGQILGVATIASALLWSPAHGDEAAARCPGTDAAVLERFISAECEACWSNASVAQPADGQWLLDWIVPSARGQAAPLASAAPDEARDRARRALQAGPADNRVSVQRSTAHRASSLHLSVISGPAWYGYLGV
;
A
#
# COMPACT_ATOMS: atom_id res chain seq x y z
N MET A 1 59.18 48.96 6.23
CA MET A 1 58.51 48.83 4.91
C MET A 1 57.69 47.54 4.93
N HIS A 2 56.49 47.62 4.37
CA HIS A 2 55.32 46.73 4.40
C HIS A 2 55.51 45.24 4.06
N GLY A 3 54.57 44.40 4.56
CA GLY A 3 54.16 43.11 3.96
C GLY A 3 53.59 42.09 4.98
N GLN A 4 52.34 42.23 5.44
CA GLN A 4 51.12 41.45 5.06
C GLN A 4 51.23 39.91 5.19
N ILE A 5 50.57 39.31 6.19
CA ILE A 5 49.27 38.59 6.18
C ILE A 5 49.29 37.27 5.38
N LEU A 6 48.95 36.15 6.04
CA LEU A 6 47.89 35.22 5.62
C LEU A 6 47.62 34.20 6.74
N GLY A 7 46.49 34.40 7.42
CA GLY A 7 45.91 33.42 8.33
C GLY A 7 45.28 32.28 7.56
N VAL A 8 45.53 31.06 8.01
CA VAL A 8 44.82 29.86 7.55
C VAL A 8 43.70 29.60 8.55
N ALA A 9 42.50 30.04 8.20
CA ALA A 9 41.28 29.66 8.91
C ALA A 9 40.86 28.26 8.43
N THR A 10 41.14 27.24 9.23
CA THR A 10 40.60 25.89 9.02
C THR A 10 39.12 25.89 9.35
N ILE A 11 38.25 25.91 8.34
CA ILE A 11 36.82 25.69 8.51
C ILE A 11 36.62 24.19 8.75
N ALA A 12 36.38 23.80 10.01
CA ALA A 12 35.95 22.46 10.35
C ALA A 12 34.45 22.32 10.03
N SER A 13 34.12 21.86 8.83
CA SER A 13 32.75 21.50 8.45
C SER A 13 32.33 20.22 9.18
N ALA A 14 31.69 20.37 10.34
CA ALA A 14 30.95 19.29 10.97
C ALA A 14 29.70 19.01 10.13
N LEU A 15 29.77 17.96 9.30
CA LEU A 15 28.59 17.34 8.68
C LEU A 15 27.75 16.74 9.80
N LEU A 16 26.83 17.54 10.34
CA LEU A 16 25.75 17.05 11.18
C LEU A 16 24.82 16.24 10.27
N TRP A 17 25.08 14.94 10.15
CA TRP A 17 24.07 13.99 9.69
C TRP A 17 22.96 13.97 10.73
N SER A 18 21.94 14.80 10.51
CA SER A 18 20.65 14.59 11.13
C SER A 18 20.01 13.40 10.42
N PRO A 19 19.84 12.23 11.05
CA PRO A 19 18.86 11.29 10.54
C PRO A 19 17.52 12.04 10.55
N ALA A 20 16.94 12.23 9.37
CA ALA A 20 15.54 12.61 9.27
C ALA A 20 14.74 11.44 9.82
N HIS A 21 14.54 11.39 11.14
CA HIS A 21 13.47 10.61 11.72
C HIS A 21 12.20 11.33 11.27
N GLY A 22 11.64 10.89 10.14
CA GLY A 22 10.25 11.18 9.86
C GLY A 22 9.46 10.66 11.05
N ASP A 23 8.78 11.56 11.77
CA ASP A 23 7.70 11.19 12.68
C ASP A 23 6.59 10.59 11.80
N GLU A 24 6.76 9.32 11.44
CA GLU A 24 5.69 8.50 10.92
C GLU A 24 4.80 8.25 12.12
N ALA A 25 3.84 9.16 12.35
CA ALA A 25 2.81 9.02 13.36
C ALA A 25 2.33 7.58 13.28
N ALA A 26 2.66 6.77 14.30
CA ALA A 26 2.43 5.34 14.27
C ALA A 26 0.98 5.13 13.84
N ALA A 27 0.77 4.68 12.60
CA ALA A 27 -0.55 4.53 12.03
C ALA A 27 -1.31 3.66 13.02
N ARG A 28 -2.41 4.18 13.56
CA ARG A 28 -3.21 3.44 14.54
C ARG A 28 -3.96 2.37 13.75
N CYS A 29 -3.28 1.25 13.53
CA CYS A 29 -3.82 0.12 12.80
C CYS A 29 -5.15 -0.31 13.43
N PRO A 30 -6.20 -0.52 12.63
CA PRO A 30 -7.43 -1.10 13.13
C PRO A 30 -7.19 -2.42 13.89
N GLY A 31 -8.04 -2.72 14.86
CA GLY A 31 -7.89 -3.90 15.72
C GLY A 31 -7.99 -5.23 14.96
N THR A 32 -7.65 -6.34 15.63
CA THR A 32 -7.64 -7.68 15.04
C THR A 32 -9.02 -8.20 14.61
N ASP A 33 -10.09 -7.64 15.15
CA ASP A 33 -11.48 -7.99 14.83
C ASP A 33 -12.18 -6.87 14.02
N ALA A 34 -11.40 -5.93 13.46
CA ALA A 34 -11.93 -4.86 12.64
C ALA A 34 -12.59 -5.40 11.36
N ALA A 35 -13.61 -4.69 10.89
CA ALA A 35 -14.19 -4.97 9.59
C ALA A 35 -13.16 -4.69 8.49
N VAL A 36 -13.17 -5.53 7.46
CA VAL A 36 -12.33 -5.42 6.28
C VAL A 36 -13.23 -5.09 5.10
N LEU A 37 -12.91 -3.98 4.43
CA LEU A 37 -13.45 -3.60 3.14
C LEU A 37 -12.46 -4.04 2.07
N GLU A 38 -12.86 -4.97 1.22
CA GLU A 38 -12.05 -5.46 0.11
C GLU A 38 -12.57 -4.88 -1.20
N ARG A 39 -11.68 -4.26 -2.00
CA ARG A 39 -11.99 -3.81 -3.35
C ARG A 39 -11.27 -4.69 -4.37
N PHE A 40 -12.04 -5.38 -5.20
CA PHE A 40 -11.56 -6.19 -6.30
C PHE A 40 -11.57 -5.37 -7.58
N ILE A 41 -10.41 -4.90 -8.00
CA ILE A 41 -10.21 -3.97 -9.11
C ILE A 41 -9.67 -4.75 -10.30
N SER A 42 -10.35 -4.71 -11.43
CA SER A 42 -9.87 -5.37 -12.65
C SER A 42 -8.52 -4.82 -13.10
N ALA A 43 -7.59 -5.71 -13.49
CA ALA A 43 -6.30 -5.33 -14.07
C ALA A 43 -6.41 -4.53 -15.38
N GLU A 44 -7.61 -4.48 -15.98
CA GLU A 44 -7.88 -3.66 -17.17
C GLU A 44 -8.10 -2.18 -16.87
N CYS A 45 -8.37 -1.82 -15.62
CA CYS A 45 -8.83 -0.49 -15.26
C CYS A 45 -7.80 0.26 -14.39
N GLU A 46 -6.76 0.80 -15.03
CA GLU A 46 -5.75 1.65 -14.38
C GLU A 46 -6.39 2.86 -13.65
N ALA A 47 -7.40 3.48 -14.28
CA ALA A 47 -8.13 4.60 -13.69
C ALA A 47 -8.98 4.19 -12.46
N CYS A 48 -9.41 2.92 -12.38
CA CYS A 48 -10.16 2.43 -11.22
C CYS A 48 -9.24 2.29 -10.00
N TRP A 49 -8.00 1.86 -10.22
CA TRP A 49 -6.98 1.72 -9.17
C TRP A 49 -6.61 3.06 -8.52
N SER A 50 -6.40 4.09 -9.34
CA SER A 50 -6.06 5.43 -8.85
C SER A 50 -7.25 6.20 -8.27
N ASN A 51 -8.48 5.70 -8.44
CA ASN A 51 -9.67 6.37 -7.96
C ASN A 51 -10.03 5.97 -6.51
N ALA A 52 -9.54 6.75 -5.56
CA ALA A 52 -9.84 6.59 -4.13
C ALA A 52 -11.32 6.75 -3.78
N SER A 53 -12.16 7.37 -4.63
CA SER A 53 -13.58 7.59 -4.30
C SER A 53 -14.44 6.33 -4.35
N VAL A 54 -13.95 5.25 -4.96
CA VAL A 54 -14.69 3.98 -5.05
C VAL A 54 -14.61 3.28 -3.70
N ALA A 55 -15.64 3.46 -2.86
CA ALA A 55 -15.83 2.78 -1.57
C ALA A 55 -14.67 2.99 -0.56
N GLN A 56 -14.78 4.05 0.24
CA GLN A 56 -13.88 4.33 1.36
C GLN A 56 -14.19 3.45 2.58
N PRO A 57 -13.16 3.02 3.35
CA PRO A 57 -13.38 2.36 4.64
C PRO A 57 -14.01 3.35 5.63
N ALA A 58 -14.86 2.86 6.53
CA ALA A 58 -15.24 3.66 7.69
C ALA A 58 -14.09 3.72 8.71
N ASP A 59 -14.16 4.66 9.66
CA ASP A 59 -13.16 4.78 10.72
C ASP A 59 -12.96 3.44 11.46
N GLY A 60 -11.70 3.03 11.61
CA GLY A 60 -11.35 1.77 12.26
C GLY A 60 -11.65 0.51 11.43
N GLN A 61 -11.83 0.64 10.11
CA GLN A 61 -11.87 -0.50 9.18
C GLN A 61 -10.56 -0.65 8.41
N TRP A 62 -10.23 -1.89 8.08
CA TRP A 62 -9.18 -2.18 7.13
C TRP A 62 -9.69 -1.99 5.70
N LEU A 63 -8.88 -1.41 4.82
CA LEU A 63 -9.08 -1.43 3.38
C LEU A 63 -8.03 -2.35 2.75
N LEU A 64 -8.47 -3.27 1.91
CA LEU A 64 -7.58 -4.14 1.15
C LEU A 64 -7.95 -4.14 -0.32
N ASP A 65 -7.00 -3.74 -1.16
CA ASP A 65 -7.22 -3.64 -2.60
C ASP A 65 -6.55 -4.80 -3.33
N TRP A 66 -7.34 -5.47 -4.14
CA TRP A 66 -6.94 -6.62 -4.94
C TRP A 66 -6.99 -6.23 -6.41
N ILE A 67 -5.84 -6.22 -7.08
CA ILE A 67 -5.81 -6.11 -8.54
C ILE A 67 -6.04 -7.50 -9.12
N VAL A 68 -7.21 -7.71 -9.72
CA VAL A 68 -7.66 -9.02 -10.21
C VAL A 68 -7.27 -9.19 -11.67
N PRO A 69 -6.53 -10.27 -12.05
CA PRO A 69 -6.16 -10.47 -13.43
C PRO A 69 -7.38 -10.71 -14.34
N SER A 70 -7.31 -10.18 -15.56
CA SER A 70 -8.42 -10.18 -16.52
C SER A 70 -8.23 -11.17 -17.66
N ALA A 71 -9.22 -11.25 -18.56
CA ALA A 71 -9.15 -12.07 -19.76
C ALA A 71 -8.05 -11.63 -20.75
N ARG A 72 -7.57 -10.38 -20.69
CA ARG A 72 -6.42 -9.91 -21.46
C ARG A 72 -5.08 -10.46 -20.99
N GLY A 73 -5.05 -11.15 -19.84
CA GLY A 73 -3.84 -11.71 -19.27
C GLY A 73 -2.75 -10.64 -19.13
N GLN A 74 -1.54 -10.94 -19.61
CA GLN A 74 -0.39 -10.04 -19.52
C GLN A 74 -0.50 -8.78 -20.40
N ALA A 75 -1.50 -8.69 -21.28
CA ALA A 75 -1.77 -7.47 -22.04
C ALA A 75 -2.62 -6.45 -21.28
N ALA A 76 -3.10 -6.79 -20.06
CA ALA A 76 -3.80 -5.83 -19.22
C ALA A 76 -2.82 -4.79 -18.63
N PRO A 77 -3.18 -3.49 -18.53
CA PRO A 77 -2.28 -2.44 -18.04
C PRO A 77 -1.66 -2.70 -16.67
N LEU A 78 -2.41 -3.32 -15.74
CA LEU A 78 -1.94 -3.61 -14.39
C LEU A 78 -1.54 -5.07 -14.18
N ALA A 79 -1.33 -5.85 -15.25
CA ALA A 79 -1.11 -7.29 -15.16
C ALA A 79 0.06 -7.69 -14.24
N SER A 80 1.14 -6.90 -14.22
CA SER A 80 2.31 -7.16 -13.36
C SER A 80 2.02 -7.07 -11.86
N ALA A 81 0.95 -6.38 -11.48
CA ALA A 81 0.50 -6.21 -10.10
C ALA A 81 -0.76 -7.05 -9.80
N ALA A 82 -1.15 -7.96 -10.70
CA ALA A 82 -2.38 -8.74 -10.63
C ALA A 82 -2.07 -10.24 -10.39
N PRO A 83 -1.69 -10.64 -9.16
CA PRO A 83 -1.35 -12.03 -8.87
C PRO A 83 -2.58 -12.95 -8.97
N ASP A 84 -2.34 -14.24 -9.27
CA ASP A 84 -3.42 -15.23 -9.41
C ASP A 84 -4.22 -15.41 -8.10
N GLU A 85 -3.58 -15.21 -6.94
CA GLU A 85 -4.23 -15.24 -5.62
C GLU A 85 -5.36 -14.21 -5.49
N ALA A 86 -5.27 -13.06 -6.17
CA ALA A 86 -6.34 -12.05 -6.20
C ALA A 86 -7.57 -12.58 -6.93
N ARG A 87 -7.38 -13.35 -8.01
CA ARG A 87 -8.48 -14.04 -8.72
C ARG A 87 -9.13 -15.08 -7.82
N ASP A 88 -8.33 -15.86 -7.11
CA ASP A 88 -8.83 -16.89 -6.20
C ASP A 88 -9.58 -16.29 -5.01
N ARG A 89 -9.07 -15.19 -4.45
CA ARG A 89 -9.76 -14.44 -3.40
C ARG A 89 -11.08 -13.87 -3.90
N ALA A 90 -11.10 -13.24 -5.08
CA ALA A 90 -12.31 -12.70 -5.69
C ALA A 90 -13.38 -13.77 -5.90
N ARG A 91 -13.00 -14.95 -6.44
CA ARG A 91 -13.92 -16.09 -6.59
C ARG A 91 -14.51 -16.55 -5.26
N ARG A 92 -13.72 -16.58 -4.18
CA ARG A 92 -14.23 -16.92 -2.84
C ARG A 92 -15.14 -15.85 -2.25
N ALA A 93 -14.82 -14.58 -2.46
CA ALA A 93 -15.53 -13.45 -1.87
C ALA A 93 -16.84 -13.14 -2.59
N LEU A 94 -16.81 -13.08 -3.91
CA LEU A 94 -17.90 -12.61 -4.76
C LEU A 94 -18.66 -13.75 -5.45
N GLN A 95 -18.16 -14.99 -5.38
CA GLN A 95 -18.63 -16.15 -6.15
C GLN A 95 -18.47 -15.98 -7.69
N ALA A 96 -17.89 -14.86 -8.13
CA ALA A 96 -17.60 -14.50 -9.51
C ALA A 96 -16.40 -13.52 -9.57
N GLY A 97 -15.99 -13.09 -10.77
CA GLY A 97 -15.02 -11.98 -10.93
C GLY A 97 -15.69 -10.61 -10.83
N PRO A 98 -14.92 -9.51 -10.85
CA PRO A 98 -15.50 -8.16 -10.87
C PRO A 98 -16.47 -7.99 -12.04
N ALA A 99 -17.68 -7.47 -11.76
CA ALA A 99 -18.63 -7.13 -12.81
C ALA A 99 -18.07 -5.99 -13.69
N ASP A 100 -18.24 -6.12 -15.01
CA ASP A 100 -17.96 -5.09 -16.02
C ASP A 100 -16.52 -4.53 -16.05
N ASN A 101 -15.52 -5.33 -15.67
CA ASN A 101 -14.10 -4.94 -15.71
C ASN A 101 -13.75 -3.70 -14.88
N ARG A 102 -14.49 -3.39 -13.82
CA ARG A 102 -14.23 -2.22 -12.96
C ARG A 102 -13.82 -2.63 -11.56
N VAL A 103 -14.70 -2.39 -10.59
CA VAL A 103 -14.45 -2.62 -9.17
C VAL A 103 -15.66 -3.34 -8.59
N SER A 104 -15.42 -4.37 -7.79
CA SER A 104 -16.42 -5.01 -6.96
C SER A 104 -15.97 -4.96 -5.51
N VAL A 105 -16.92 -4.81 -4.59
CA VAL A 105 -16.60 -4.56 -3.18
C VAL A 105 -17.19 -5.67 -2.33
N GLN A 106 -16.39 -6.21 -1.42
CA GLN A 106 -16.84 -7.13 -0.39
C GLN A 106 -16.54 -6.56 0.98
N ARG A 107 -17.47 -6.70 1.92
CA ARG A 107 -17.21 -6.43 3.33
C ARG A 107 -17.18 -7.74 4.11
N SER A 108 -16.17 -7.90 4.94
CA SER A 108 -16.02 -9.04 5.84
C SER A 108 -15.52 -8.56 7.20
N THR A 109 -15.48 -9.46 8.18
CA THR A 109 -14.83 -9.22 9.47
C THR A 109 -13.54 -10.02 9.51
N ALA A 110 -12.44 -9.39 9.92
CA ALA A 110 -11.23 -10.12 10.20
C ALA A 110 -11.51 -11.07 11.37
N HIS A 111 -11.24 -12.37 11.18
CA HIS A 111 -11.34 -13.35 12.25
C HIS A 111 -9.92 -13.76 12.64
N ARG A 112 -9.61 -13.59 13.92
CA ARG A 112 -8.34 -14.07 14.46
C ARG A 112 -8.29 -15.60 14.38
N ALA A 113 -7.35 -16.13 13.61
CA ALA A 113 -7.02 -17.55 13.68
C ALA A 113 -6.31 -17.79 15.03
N SER A 114 -6.98 -18.46 15.96
CA SER A 114 -6.52 -18.61 17.35
C SER A 114 -5.20 -19.38 17.51
N SER A 115 -4.74 -20.07 16.46
CA SER A 115 -3.52 -20.89 16.46
C SER A 115 -2.41 -20.38 15.54
N LEU A 116 -2.61 -19.30 14.78
CA LEU A 116 -1.62 -18.80 13.81
C LEU A 116 -1.04 -17.46 14.27
N HIS A 117 0.29 -17.35 14.27
CA HIS A 117 0.99 -16.09 14.46
C HIS A 117 1.66 -15.68 13.16
N LEU A 118 1.22 -14.57 12.58
CA LEU A 118 1.82 -13.98 11.39
C LEU A 118 2.47 -12.65 11.77
N SER A 119 3.75 -12.49 11.41
CA SER A 119 4.45 -11.22 11.47
C SER A 119 4.76 -10.77 10.05
N VAL A 120 4.37 -9.55 9.72
CA VAL A 120 4.60 -8.95 8.40
C VAL A 120 5.62 -7.83 8.57
N ILE A 121 6.60 -7.80 7.68
CA ILE A 121 7.52 -6.68 7.54
C ILE A 121 7.24 -6.07 6.17
N SER A 122 6.86 -4.81 6.13
CA SER A 122 6.63 -4.07 4.90
C SER A 122 7.72 -3.02 4.70
N GLY A 123 7.97 -2.67 3.44
CA GLY A 123 8.73 -1.47 3.09
C GLY A 123 7.93 -0.18 3.35
N PRO A 124 8.49 0.99 3.00
CA PRO A 124 7.74 2.24 3.06
C PRO A 124 6.53 2.20 2.13
N ALA A 125 5.49 2.93 2.48
CA ALA A 125 4.32 3.07 1.62
C ALA A 125 4.67 3.80 0.32
N TRP A 126 4.18 3.28 -0.80
CA TRP A 126 4.29 3.90 -2.12
C TRP A 126 2.92 4.46 -2.52
N TYR A 127 2.80 5.78 -2.65
CA TYR A 127 1.50 6.48 -2.84
C TYR A 127 0.43 6.12 -1.81
N GLY A 128 0.82 5.83 -0.56
CA GLY A 128 -0.10 5.43 0.50
C GLY A 128 -0.49 3.95 0.51
N TYR A 129 0.11 3.12 -0.35
CA TYR A 129 -0.08 1.67 -0.40
C TYR A 129 1.13 0.91 0.15
N LEU A 130 0.87 -0.19 0.83
CA LEU A 130 1.88 -1.17 1.26
C LEU A 130 1.68 -2.45 0.44
N GLY A 131 2.76 -2.95 -0.17
CA GLY A 131 2.76 -4.28 -0.80
C GLY A 131 2.95 -5.37 0.25
N VAL A 132 2.16 -6.44 0.13
CA VAL A 132 2.23 -7.65 0.98
C VAL A 132 2.35 -8.90 0.12
#